data_AF-A0A383C7R3-F1
#
_entry.id   AF-A0A383C7R3-F1
#
_cell.length_a   1.000
_cell.length_b   1.000
_cell.length_c   1.000
_cell.angle_alpha   90.00
_cell.angle_beta   90.00
_cell.angle_gamma   90.00
#
_symmetry.space_group_name_H-M   'P 1'
#
loop_
_entity.id
_entity.type
_entity.pdbx_description
1 polymer ?
#
loop_
_entity_poly.entity_id
_entity_poly.type
_entity_poly.pdbx_seq_one_letter_code
_entity_poly.pdbx_strand_id
1 'polypeptide(L)'
;MDDVNANVLSRSKPLSGLDENRGHLRRAFERLLRKKLAVACLLIIVVIYLAGILAPWVAPYGYNDQDYLHIRESPSLQHWAGTDMKGRDVLSRALWGIQNTVVITVVTMATGGL
;
A
#
# COMPACT_ATOMS: atom_id res chain seq x y z
N MET A 1 65.32 12.93 6.06
CA MET A 1 64.45 12.36 4.99
C MET A 1 63.10 11.95 5.59
N ASP A 2 62.61 12.72 6.57
CA ASP A 2 61.68 12.20 7.59
C ASP A 2 60.32 12.93 7.56
N ASP A 3 60.22 14.02 6.80
CA ASP A 3 59.05 14.90 6.80
C ASP A 3 57.95 14.45 5.80
N VAL A 4 58.30 13.55 4.87
CA VAL A 4 57.36 13.03 3.86
C VAL A 4 56.38 12.02 4.49
N ASN A 5 56.81 11.30 5.53
CA ASN A 5 56.02 10.23 6.14
C ASN A 5 54.91 10.75 7.08
N ALA A 6 55.10 11.95 7.65
CA ALA A 6 54.12 12.60 8.51
C ALA A 6 52.85 13.06 7.76
N ASN A 7 52.97 13.36 6.46
CA ASN A 7 51.84 13.82 5.63
C ASN A 7 50.92 12.66 5.19
N VAL A 8 51.45 11.43 5.15
CA VAL A 8 50.70 10.23 4.72
C VAL A 8 49.76 9.74 5.82
N LEU A 9 50.17 9.83 7.09
CA LEU A 9 49.38 9.34 8.23
C LEU A 9 48.20 10.24 8.62
N SER A 10 48.20 11.50 8.19
CA SER A 10 47.15 12.50 8.44
C SER A 10 45.91 12.34 7.53
N ARG A 11 46.03 11.59 6.42
CA ARG A 11 44.97 11.45 5.40
C ARG A 11 43.98 10.32 5.63
N SER A 12 44.05 9.61 6.75
CA SER A 12 43.01 8.61 7.09
C SER A 12 41.75 9.33 7.58
N LYS A 13 41.00 9.88 6.62
CA LYS A 13 39.63 10.34 6.81
C LYS A 13 38.88 9.17 7.48
N PRO A 14 38.43 9.31 8.75
CA PRO A 14 37.74 8.21 9.41
C PRO A 14 36.56 7.84 8.53
N LEU A 15 36.46 6.55 8.16
CA LEU A 15 35.33 6.02 7.42
C LEU A 15 34.11 6.09 8.34
N SER A 16 33.48 7.27 8.37
CA SER A 16 32.24 7.57 9.08
C SER A 16 31.03 6.92 8.39
N GLY A 17 31.16 5.65 8.03
CA GLY A 17 30.14 4.85 7.33
C GLY A 17 29.42 3.86 8.24
N LEU A 18 29.72 3.83 9.54
CA LEU A 18 29.19 2.82 10.47
C LEU A 18 27.92 3.27 11.24
N ASP A 19 27.52 4.53 11.13
CA ASP A 19 26.36 5.10 11.85
C ASP A 19 25.26 5.69 10.95
N GLU A 20 25.29 5.43 9.64
CA GLU A 20 24.35 6.08 8.71
C GLU A 20 22.96 5.41 8.67
N ASN A 21 22.80 4.21 9.23
CA ASN A 21 21.60 3.37 9.01
C ASN A 21 20.38 3.74 9.88
N ARG A 22 20.56 4.51 10.97
CA ARG A 22 19.45 4.80 11.91
C ARG A 22 18.52 5.94 11.46
N GLY A 23 18.79 6.58 10.32
CA GLY A 23 18.09 7.81 9.93
C GLY A 23 17.56 7.88 8.50
N HIS A 24 17.84 6.91 7.62
CA HIS A 24 17.42 7.02 6.21
C HIS A 24 15.90 6.88 6.04
N LEU A 25 15.29 5.89 6.68
CA LEU A 25 13.83 5.68 6.63
C LEU A 25 13.07 6.84 7.27
N ARG A 26 13.53 7.31 8.42
CA ARG A 26 12.91 8.44 9.13
C ARG A 26 13.01 9.74 8.32
N ARG A 27 14.17 10.02 7.71
CA ARG A 27 14.34 11.18 6.82
C ARG A 27 13.50 11.05 5.55
N ALA A 28 13.37 9.85 4.98
CA ALA A 28 12.51 9.60 3.84
C ALA A 28 11.02 9.83 4.20
N PHE A 29 10.59 9.35 5.38
CA PHE A 29 9.22 9.50 5.87
C PHE A 29 8.88 10.97 6.18
N GLU A 30 9.78 11.71 6.84
CA GLU A 30 9.63 13.14 7.08
C GLU A 30 9.57 13.94 5.77
N ARG A 31 10.34 13.54 4.75
CA ARG A 31 10.32 14.19 3.43
C ARG A 31 9.05 13.87 2.64
N LEU A 32 8.50 12.66 2.80
CA LEU A 32 7.22 12.24 2.23
C LEU A 32 6.06 13.04 2.85
N LEU A 33 6.01 13.13 4.17
CA LEU A 33 4.96 13.85 4.91
C LEU A 33 4.97 15.36 4.67
N ARG A 34 6.13 15.95 4.32
CA ARG A 34 6.22 17.37 3.93
C ARG A 34 5.60 17.67 2.58
N LYS A 35 5.38 16.67 1.72
CA LYS A 35 4.80 16.85 0.38
C LYS A 35 3.29 16.62 0.43
N LYS A 36 2.50 17.70 0.34
CA LYS A 36 1.01 17.64 0.36
C LYS A 36 0.43 16.62 -0.63
N LEU A 37 1.00 16.52 -1.82
CA LEU A 37 0.57 15.56 -2.84
C LEU A 37 0.87 14.11 -2.45
N ALA A 38 2.04 13.85 -1.86
CA ALA A 38 2.39 12.52 -1.38
C ALA A 38 1.49 12.08 -0.21
N VAL A 39 1.16 13.00 0.70
CA VAL A 39 0.22 12.74 1.80
C VAL A 39 -1.18 12.47 1.27
N ALA A 40 -1.65 13.21 0.26
CA ALA A 40 -2.95 12.96 -0.36
C ALA A 40 -3.02 11.57 -1.01
N CYS A 41 -2.00 11.18 -1.78
CA CYS A 41 -1.93 9.82 -2.35
C CYS A 41 -1.89 8.75 -1.26
N LEU A 42 -1.08 8.96 -0.21
CA LEU A 42 -1.00 8.03 0.92
C LEU A 42 -2.36 7.87 1.62
N LEU A 43 -3.07 8.98 1.85
CA LEU A 43 -4.39 8.97 2.47
C LEU A 43 -5.40 8.18 1.62
N ILE A 44 -5.44 8.41 0.30
CA ILE A 44 -6.31 7.67 -0.61
C ILE A 44 -6.01 6.16 -0.55
N ILE A 45 -4.74 5.80 -0.61
CA ILE A 45 -4.31 4.40 -0.49
C ILE A 45 -4.81 3.80 0.83
N VAL A 46 -4.55 4.47 1.96
CA VAL A 46 -4.98 3.99 3.28
C VAL A 46 -6.50 3.81 3.33
N VAL A 47 -7.28 4.76 2.81
CA VAL A 47 -8.75 4.65 2.77
C VAL A 47 -9.20 3.45 1.95
N ILE A 48 -8.61 3.20 0.77
CA ILE A 48 -8.93 2.05 -0.07
C ILE A 48 -8.61 0.74 0.64
N TYR A 49 -7.42 0.64 1.26
CA TYR A 49 -7.02 -0.55 2.00
C TYR A 49 -7.94 -0.81 3.20
N LEU A 50 -8.32 0.24 3.94
CA LEU A 50 -9.29 0.13 5.03
C LEU A 50 -10.66 -0.30 4.54
N ALA A 51 -11.13 0.22 3.41
CA ALA A 51 -12.40 -0.20 2.80
C ALA A 51 -12.39 -1.69 2.41
N GLY A 52 -11.26 -2.22 1.92
CA GLY A 52 -11.09 -3.64 1.64
C GLY A 52 -11.00 -4.51 2.91
N ILE A 53 -10.28 -4.08 3.94
CA ILE A 53 -10.20 -4.81 5.22
C ILE A 53 -11.57 -4.86 5.91
N LEU A 54 -12.31 -3.76 5.84
CA LEU A 54 -13.67 -3.63 6.35
C LEU A 54 -14.73 -4.09 5.34
N ALA A 55 -14.34 -4.69 4.21
CA ALA A 55 -15.26 -5.21 3.20
C ALA A 55 -16.37 -6.11 3.79
N PRO A 56 -16.13 -7.05 4.73
CA PRO A 56 -17.22 -7.84 5.31
C PRO A 56 -18.27 -7.03 6.09
N TRP A 57 -17.95 -5.80 6.50
CA TRP A 57 -18.88 -4.90 7.21
C TRP A 57 -19.43 -3.78 6.32
N VAL A 58 -18.68 -3.38 5.30
CA VAL A 58 -19.00 -2.25 4.41
C VAL A 58 -19.68 -2.70 3.12
N ALA A 59 -19.39 -3.92 2.64
CA ALA A 59 -20.00 -4.44 1.44
C ALA A 59 -21.48 -4.79 1.71
N PRO A 60 -22.43 -4.28 0.90
CA PRO A 60 -23.84 -4.59 1.05
C PRO A 60 -24.17 -6.06 0.70
N TYR A 61 -23.34 -6.72 -0.11
CA TYR A 61 -23.55 -8.10 -0.54
C TYR A 61 -22.29 -8.97 -0.35
N GLY A 62 -22.51 -10.27 -0.15
CA GLY A 62 -21.45 -11.26 -0.07
C GLY A 62 -20.70 -11.43 -1.41
N TYR A 63 -19.43 -11.83 -1.34
CA TYR A 63 -18.61 -12.06 -2.54
C TYR A 63 -19.24 -13.01 -3.57
N ASN A 64 -19.99 -14.00 -3.09
CA ASN A 64 -20.66 -15.01 -3.90
C ASN A 64 -22.17 -14.76 -4.07
N ASP A 65 -22.71 -13.67 -3.53
CA ASP A 65 -24.12 -13.38 -3.72
C ASP A 65 -24.37 -13.01 -5.17
N GLN A 66 -25.25 -13.78 -5.80
CA GLN A 66 -25.62 -13.66 -7.20
C GLN A 66 -27.12 -13.51 -7.30
N ASP A 67 -27.56 -12.35 -7.76
CA ASP A 67 -28.95 -12.14 -8.10
C ASP A 67 -29.13 -12.41 -9.61
N TYR A 68 -29.47 -13.66 -9.94
CA TYR A 68 -29.73 -14.08 -11.30
C TYR A 68 -30.99 -13.45 -11.91
N LEU A 69 -31.85 -12.82 -11.11
CA LEU A 69 -33.04 -12.12 -11.59
C LEU A 69 -32.71 -10.70 -12.08
N HIS A 70 -31.63 -10.09 -11.57
CA HIS A 70 -31.20 -8.72 -11.89
C HIS A 70 -29.83 -8.70 -12.61
N ILE A 71 -29.79 -9.29 -13.82
CA ILE A 71 -28.57 -9.35 -14.66
C ILE A 71 -28.42 -8.07 -15.50
N ARG A 72 -27.24 -7.43 -15.46
CA ARG A 72 -26.89 -6.20 -16.20
C ARG A 72 -27.80 -5.02 -15.88
N GLU A 73 -28.17 -4.91 -14.62
CA GLU A 73 -28.99 -3.81 -14.15
C GLU A 73 -28.15 -2.53 -14.04
N SER A 74 -28.71 -1.41 -14.51
CA SER A 74 -28.11 -0.08 -14.37
C SER A 74 -27.96 0.33 -12.89
N PRO A 75 -27.08 1.27 -12.55
CA PRO A 75 -26.87 1.70 -11.16
C PRO A 75 -28.19 2.05 -10.47
N SER A 76 -28.47 1.40 -9.35
CA SER A 76 -29.70 1.56 -8.58
C SER A 76 -29.37 1.73 -7.08
N LEU A 77 -30.34 2.16 -6.28
CA LEU A 77 -30.15 2.28 -4.81
C LEU A 77 -29.86 0.93 -4.15
N GLN A 78 -30.27 -0.17 -4.78
CA GLN A 78 -29.95 -1.54 -4.35
C GLN A 78 -28.57 -1.98 -4.86
N HIS A 79 -28.16 -1.57 -6.06
CA HIS A 79 -26.86 -1.87 -6.66
C HIS A 79 -26.14 -0.57 -7.02
N TRP A 80 -25.38 0.01 -6.09
CA TRP A 80 -24.81 1.36 -6.22
C TRP A 80 -23.93 1.53 -7.47
N ALA A 81 -23.26 0.47 -7.91
CA ALA A 81 -22.44 0.44 -9.12
C ALA A 81 -23.05 -0.41 -10.25
N GLY A 82 -24.29 -0.87 -10.09
CA GLY A 82 -24.96 -1.81 -10.98
C GLY A 82 -24.48 -3.25 -10.82
N THR A 83 -25.06 -4.15 -11.62
CA THR A 83 -24.73 -5.58 -11.59
C THR A 83 -23.89 -6.01 -12.80
N ASP A 84 -22.96 -6.94 -12.56
CA ASP A 84 -22.13 -7.57 -13.59
C ASP A 84 -22.96 -8.50 -14.50
N MET A 85 -22.34 -9.05 -15.55
CA MET A 85 -22.93 -10.01 -16.49
C MET A 85 -23.54 -11.26 -15.84
N LYS A 86 -23.23 -11.50 -14.55
CA LYS A 86 -23.77 -12.60 -13.74
C LYS A 86 -24.69 -12.15 -12.59
N GLY A 87 -25.18 -10.90 -12.61
CA GLY A 87 -26.06 -10.39 -11.56
C GLY A 87 -25.37 -10.14 -10.22
N ARG A 88 -24.06 -9.83 -10.25
CA ARG A 88 -23.26 -9.56 -9.03
C ARG A 88 -23.03 -8.08 -8.87
N ASP A 89 -23.17 -7.57 -7.65
CA ASP A 89 -22.87 -6.17 -7.34
C ASP A 89 -21.39 -5.82 -7.63
N VAL A 90 -21.16 -4.81 -8.46
CA VAL A 90 -19.81 -4.42 -8.90
C VAL A 90 -19.01 -3.77 -7.78
N LEU A 91 -19.67 -2.99 -6.90
CA LEU A 91 -19.04 -2.31 -5.78
C LEU A 91 -18.54 -3.31 -4.73
N SER A 92 -19.38 -4.28 -4.38
CA SER A 92 -19.03 -5.35 -3.45
C SER A 92 -17.86 -6.17 -3.98
N ARG A 93 -17.85 -6.50 -5.28
CA ARG A 93 -16.69 -7.18 -5.89
C ARG A 93 -15.40 -6.37 -5.84
N ALA A 94 -15.47 -5.05 -6.01
CA ALA A 94 -14.30 -4.20 -5.88
C ALA A 94 -13.74 -4.23 -4.44
N LEU A 95 -14.61 -4.12 -3.42
CA LEU A 95 -14.21 -4.18 -2.01
C LEU A 95 -13.57 -5.52 -1.64
N TRP A 96 -14.22 -6.63 -1.99
CA TRP A 96 -13.67 -7.97 -1.78
C TRP A 96 -12.39 -8.21 -2.60
N GLY A 97 -12.29 -7.62 -3.79
CA GLY A 97 -11.07 -7.64 -4.61
C GLY A 97 -9.89 -6.96 -3.90
N ILE A 98 -10.13 -5.79 -3.30
CA ILE A 98 -9.12 -5.08 -2.50
C ILE A 98 -8.67 -5.96 -1.33
N GLN A 99 -9.61 -6.56 -0.57
CA GLN A 99 -9.26 -7.47 0.53
C GLN A 99 -8.32 -8.59 0.07
N ASN A 100 -8.62 -9.22 -1.06
CA ASN A 100 -7.81 -10.31 -1.61
C ASN A 100 -6.40 -9.82 -2.01
N THR A 101 -6.29 -8.62 -2.57
CA THR A 101 -4.99 -7.98 -2.85
C THR A 101 -4.19 -7.77 -1.56
N VAL A 102 -4.81 -7.25 -0.49
CA VAL A 102 -4.13 -7.04 0.80
C VAL A 102 -3.57 -8.36 1.34
N VAL A 103 -4.39 -9.42 1.33
CA VAL A 103 -3.97 -10.74 1.82
C VAL A 103 -2.79 -11.27 1.00
N ILE A 104 -2.86 -11.22 -0.33
CA ILE A 104 -1.78 -11.68 -1.21
C ILE A 104 -0.50 -10.88 -0.93
N THR A 105 -0.58 -9.55 -0.86
CA THR A 105 0.59 -8.69 -0.59
C THR A 105 1.26 -9.07 0.73
N VAL A 106 0.48 -9.25 1.81
CA VAL A 106 1.03 -9.62 3.13
C VAL A 106 1.69 -10.99 3.08
N VAL A 107 1.03 -11.98 2.47
CA VAL A 107 1.57 -13.35 2.35
C VAL A 107 2.84 -13.36 1.51
N THR A 108 2.85 -12.69 0.36
CA THR A 108 4.04 -12.60 -0.51
C THR A 108 5.19 -11.89 0.18
N MET A 109 4.92 -10.81 0.91
CA MET A 109 5.97 -10.06 1.62
C MET A 109 6.55 -10.85 2.78
N ALA A 110 5.72 -11.65 3.48
CA ALA A 110 6.17 -12.54 4.54
C ALA A 110 7.02 -13.69 3.98
N THR A 111 6.56 -14.37 2.92
CA THR A 111 7.24 -15.55 2.38
C THR A 111 8.44 -15.19 1.52
N GLY A 112 8.40 -14.10 0.74
CA GLY A 112 9.51 -13.64 -0.10
C GLY A 112 10.57 -12.83 0.65
N GLY A 113 10.30 -12.45 1.90
CA GLY A 113 11.27 -11.81 2.80
C GLY A 113 12.05 -12.79 3.67
N LEU A 114 11.74 -14.10 3.61
CA LEU A 114 12.48 -15.21 4.22
C LEU A 114 13.54 -15.75 3.25
#